data_AF-A0A849Z0L7-F1
#
_entry.id   AF-A0A849Z0L7-F1
#
_cell.length_a   1.000
_cell.length_b   1.000
_cell.length_c   1.000
_cell.angle_alpha   90.00
_cell.angle_beta   90.00
_cell.angle_gamma   90.00
#
_symmetry.space_group_name_H-M   'P 1'
#
loop_
_entity.id
_entity.type
_entity.pdbx_description
1 polymer ?
#
loop_
_entity_poly.entity_id
_entity_poly.type
_entity_poly.pdbx_seq_one_letter_code
_entity_poly.pdbx_strand_id
1 'polypeptide(L)'
;MAHRETMLELLASGGHVRVTLNARDPAVNVPLHLRQSAELVLEYGYDMPVPIPDLHIGEAGIAATLSFNRQPVPTFVPWSAVLSLKASPAVPKQPQLRCVLCSRPSDEVPKLVRGEQGCVCTDCAVQAIAMLAATTPDQPLSYWFQRLTEETERMQSEEG
;
A
#
# COMPACT_ATOMS: atom_id res chain seq x y z
N MET A 1 -5.98 29.62 -9.96
CA MET A 1 -7.10 28.79 -10.46
C MET A 1 -6.61 27.40 -10.83
N ALA A 2 -5.69 27.24 -11.80
CA ALA A 2 -5.25 25.92 -12.30
C ALA A 2 -4.78 24.91 -11.21
N HIS A 3 -3.99 25.32 -10.22
CA HIS A 3 -3.45 24.38 -9.22
C HIS A 3 -4.53 23.65 -8.41
N ARG A 4 -5.64 24.32 -8.07
CA ARG A 4 -6.72 23.70 -7.28
C ARG A 4 -7.40 22.58 -8.06
N GLU A 5 -7.77 22.87 -9.30
CA GLU A 5 -8.43 21.90 -10.19
C GLU A 5 -7.53 20.70 -10.46
N THR A 6 -6.25 20.94 -10.80
CA THR A 6 -5.26 19.88 -10.97
C THR A 6 -5.10 19.03 -9.71
N MET A 7 -5.07 19.62 -8.52
CA MET A 7 -4.99 18.86 -7.26
C MET A 7 -6.19 17.92 -7.09
N LEU A 8 -7.40 18.43 -7.34
CA LEU A 8 -8.64 17.66 -7.22
C LEU A 8 -8.69 16.51 -8.23
N GLU A 9 -8.32 16.76 -9.49
CA GLU A 9 -8.25 15.74 -10.54
C GLU A 9 -7.25 14.62 -10.18
N LEU A 10 -6.06 15.00 -9.72
CA LEU A 10 -5.04 14.04 -9.33
C LEU A 10 -5.48 13.21 -8.11
N LEU A 11 -6.10 13.82 -7.10
CA LEU A 11 -6.66 13.10 -5.95
C LEU A 11 -7.82 12.17 -6.35
N ALA A 12 -8.70 12.60 -7.25
CA ALA A 12 -9.82 11.80 -7.74
C ALA A 12 -9.38 10.55 -8.51
N SER A 13 -8.18 10.55 -9.10
CA SER A 13 -7.60 9.37 -9.76
C SER A 13 -7.21 8.23 -8.80
N GLY A 14 -7.38 8.41 -7.47
CA GLY A 14 -7.14 7.39 -6.46
C GLY A 14 -5.68 7.28 -5.99
N GLY A 15 -4.84 8.25 -6.36
CA GLY A 15 -3.43 8.32 -5.94
C GLY A 15 -3.18 9.31 -4.79
N HIS A 16 -1.90 9.47 -4.47
CA HIS A 16 -1.40 10.58 -3.65
C HIS A 16 -0.82 11.65 -4.57
N VAL A 17 -0.90 12.90 -4.16
CA VAL A 17 -0.33 14.04 -4.88
C VAL A 17 0.89 14.52 -4.13
N ARG A 18 2.01 14.57 -4.85
CA ARG A 18 3.24 15.20 -4.41
C ARG A 18 3.21 16.67 -4.79
N VAL A 19 3.25 17.53 -3.78
CA VAL A 19 3.19 18.98 -3.91
C VAL A 19 4.56 19.54 -3.61
N THR A 20 5.21 20.09 -4.62
CA THR A 20 6.43 20.89 -4.43
C THR A 20 6.03 22.33 -4.20
N LEU A 21 6.50 22.93 -3.11
CA LEU A 21 6.22 24.31 -2.74
C LEU A 21 7.47 25.06 -2.28
N ASN A 22 7.40 26.39 -2.29
CA ASN A 22 8.39 27.25 -1.67
C ASN A 22 8.03 27.49 -0.20
N ALA A 23 8.72 26.83 0.73
CA ALA A 23 8.43 26.96 2.17
C ALA A 23 8.91 28.28 2.80
N ARG A 24 9.63 29.11 2.04
CA ARG A 24 10.06 30.46 2.47
C ARG A 24 8.95 31.50 2.34
N ASP A 25 7.87 31.17 1.63
CA ASP A 25 6.71 32.05 1.53
C ASP A 25 6.10 32.27 2.93
N PRO A 26 5.94 33.52 3.40
CA PRO A 26 5.43 33.81 4.75
C PRO A 26 4.00 33.32 4.98
N ALA A 27 3.21 33.10 3.92
CA ALA A 27 1.87 32.54 4.01
C ALA A 27 1.85 31.01 4.14
N VAL A 28 2.99 30.32 3.96
CA VAL A 28 3.11 28.88 4.20
C VAL A 28 3.27 28.61 5.70
N ASN A 29 2.41 27.73 6.23
CA ASN A 29 2.55 27.20 7.58
C ASN A 29 3.06 25.76 7.55
N VAL A 30 4.32 25.58 7.91
CA VAL A 30 5.00 24.29 8.12
C VAL A 30 5.93 24.41 9.34
N PRO A 31 6.41 23.29 9.92
CA PRO A 31 7.41 23.32 10.98
C PRO A 31 8.59 24.24 10.68
N LEU A 32 9.08 24.95 11.70
CA LEU A 32 10.10 26.00 11.55
C LEU A 32 11.36 25.50 10.82
N HIS A 33 11.78 24.27 11.08
CA HIS A 33 12.97 23.66 10.46
C HIS A 33 12.83 23.44 8.94
N LEU A 34 11.61 23.45 8.39
CA LEU A 34 11.35 23.29 6.95
C LEU A 34 11.17 24.62 6.21
N ARG A 35 10.95 25.73 6.92
CA ARG A 35 10.69 27.05 6.31
C ARG A 35 11.88 27.62 5.53
N GLN A 36 13.07 27.06 5.70
CA GLN A 36 14.27 27.50 4.96
C GLN A 36 14.40 26.86 3.57
N SER A 37 13.59 25.84 3.28
CA SER A 37 13.63 25.08 2.03
C SER A 37 12.97 25.87 0.89
N ALA A 38 13.73 26.12 -0.18
CA ALA A 38 13.19 26.72 -1.41
C ALA A 38 12.30 25.74 -2.19
N GLU A 39 12.56 24.44 -2.04
CA GLU A 39 11.75 23.35 -2.60
C GLU A 39 11.46 22.35 -1.47
N LEU A 40 10.30 22.51 -0.84
CA LEU A 40 9.77 21.53 0.09
C LEU A 40 8.75 20.66 -0.64
N VAL A 41 8.80 19.36 -0.38
CA VAL A 41 7.87 18.40 -0.94
C VAL A 41 6.96 17.88 0.17
N LEU A 42 5.65 17.99 -0.02
CA LEU A 42 4.63 17.41 0.84
C LEU A 42 3.75 16.44 0.04
N GLU A 43 3.26 15.40 0.70
CA GLU A 43 2.39 14.39 0.07
C GLU A 43 1.02 14.41 0.73
N TYR A 44 -0.02 14.40 -0.12
CA TYR A 44 -1.42 14.40 0.31
C TYR A 44 -2.17 13.30 -0.42
N GLY A 45 -3.12 12.65 0.24
CA GLY A 45 -3.98 11.65 -0.39
C GLY A 45 -5.02 11.11 0.58
N TYR A 46 -6.09 10.52 0.04
CA TYR A 46 -7.17 9.93 0.84
C TYR A 46 -6.85 8.53 1.37
N ASP A 47 -5.97 7.77 0.69
CA ASP A 47 -5.58 6.38 1.05
C ASP A 47 -4.15 6.30 1.63
N MET A 48 -3.73 7.32 2.39
CA MET A 48 -2.36 7.39 2.96
C MET A 48 -2.17 6.35 4.08
N PRO A 49 -0.95 5.79 4.27
CA PRO A 49 -0.64 4.89 5.39
C PRO A 49 -0.93 5.51 6.77
N VAL A 50 -0.76 6.84 6.87
CA VAL A 50 -1.25 7.65 7.98
C VAL A 50 -2.38 8.50 7.43
N PRO A 51 -3.65 8.24 7.82
CA PRO A 51 -4.79 9.00 7.32
C PRO A 51 -4.68 10.49 7.65
N ILE A 52 -5.14 11.34 6.73
CA ILE A 52 -5.21 12.79 6.89
C ILE A 52 -6.70 13.20 6.91
N PRO A 53 -7.40 13.04 8.04
CA PRO A 53 -8.86 13.20 8.10
C PRO A 53 -9.32 14.65 7.90
N ASP A 54 -8.44 15.62 8.12
CA ASP A 54 -8.70 17.05 8.01
C ASP A 54 -8.16 17.65 6.70
N LEU A 55 -7.85 16.81 5.69
CA LEU A 55 -7.41 17.28 4.38
C LEU A 55 -8.52 18.12 3.72
N HIS A 56 -8.23 19.40 3.53
CA HIS A 56 -9.13 20.36 2.89
C HIS A 56 -8.44 21.06 1.70
N ILE A 57 -9.06 20.92 0.53
CA ILE A 57 -8.63 21.57 -0.72
C ILE A 57 -9.52 22.79 -0.98
N GLY A 58 -9.12 23.93 -0.40
CA GLY A 58 -9.89 25.18 -0.45
C GLY A 58 -9.47 26.12 -1.58
N GLU A 59 -10.15 27.25 -1.69
CA GLU A 59 -9.82 28.30 -2.67
C GLU A 59 -8.51 29.03 -2.33
N ALA A 60 -8.16 29.14 -1.05
CA ALA A 60 -6.92 29.80 -0.62
C ALA A 60 -5.68 28.89 -0.71
N GLY A 61 -5.87 27.57 -0.59
CA GLY A 61 -4.78 26.62 -0.53
C GLY A 61 -5.19 25.24 -0.01
N ILE A 62 -4.18 24.49 0.40
CA ILE A 62 -4.31 23.16 1.01
C ILE A 62 -4.14 23.33 2.52
N ALA A 63 -5.10 22.86 3.30
CA ALA A 63 -5.00 22.78 4.75
C ALA A 63 -5.07 21.30 5.17
N ALA A 64 -4.15 20.86 6.03
CA ALA A 64 -4.16 19.50 6.55
C ALA A 64 -3.21 19.35 7.74
N THR A 65 -3.45 18.34 8.60
CA THR A 65 -2.51 17.93 9.63
C THR A 65 -1.57 16.86 9.10
N LEU A 66 -0.27 17.18 9.00
CA LEU A 66 0.75 16.26 8.50
C LEU A 66 1.67 15.78 9.63
N SER A 67 2.17 14.56 9.50
CA SER A 67 3.09 13.98 10.48
C SER A 67 4.54 14.27 10.12
N PHE A 68 5.24 15.02 10.98
CA PHE A 68 6.68 15.26 10.89
C PHE A 68 7.38 14.60 12.06
N ASN A 69 8.29 13.64 11.82
CA ASN A 69 8.92 12.86 12.88
C ASN A 69 7.91 12.26 13.88
N ARG A 70 6.81 11.70 13.37
CA ARG A 70 5.69 11.13 14.15
C ARG A 70 4.95 12.14 15.04
N GLN A 71 5.14 13.45 14.83
CA GLN A 71 4.38 14.50 15.47
C GLN A 71 3.39 15.10 14.47
N PRO A 72 2.07 15.07 14.76
CA PRO A 72 1.08 15.74 13.92
C PRO A 72 1.25 17.26 14.05
N VAL A 73 1.36 17.94 12.92
CA VAL A 73 1.47 19.40 12.85
C VAL A 73 0.44 19.93 11.87
N PRO A 74 -0.40 20.90 12.27
CA PRO A 74 -1.31 21.55 11.34
C PRO A 74 -0.51 22.38 10.33
N THR A 75 -0.78 22.17 9.05
CA THR A 75 -0.10 22.82 7.93
C THR A 75 -1.07 23.56 7.03
N PHE A 76 -0.56 24.61 6.39
CA PHE A 76 -1.27 25.35 5.37
C PHE A 76 -0.33 25.72 4.22
N VAL A 77 -0.74 25.42 3.00
CA VAL A 77 0.01 25.71 1.77
C VAL A 77 -0.87 26.54 0.82
N PRO A 78 -0.62 27.85 0.67
CA PRO A 78 -1.35 28.67 -0.29
C PRO A 78 -1.00 28.27 -1.72
N TRP A 79 -1.95 28.41 -2.65
CA TRP A 79 -1.71 28.08 -4.06
C TRP A 79 -0.60 28.90 -4.72
N SER A 80 -0.31 30.10 -4.19
CA SER A 80 0.78 30.97 -4.63
C SER A 80 2.17 30.40 -4.32
N ALA A 81 2.29 29.56 -3.29
CA ALA A 81 3.55 28.94 -2.90
C ALA A 81 3.79 27.61 -3.62
N VAL A 82 2.78 27.06 -4.32
CA VAL A 82 2.90 25.80 -5.06
C VAL A 82 3.70 26.01 -6.33
N LEU A 83 4.80 25.25 -6.44
CA LEU A 83 5.69 25.25 -7.59
C LEU A 83 5.32 24.16 -8.59
N SER A 84 4.91 22.98 -8.12
CA SER A 84 4.41 21.90 -8.99
C SER A 84 3.53 20.90 -8.24
N LEU A 85 2.62 20.27 -8.99
CA LEU A 85 1.78 19.17 -8.55
C LEU A 85 2.08 17.95 -9.43
N LYS A 86 2.34 16.80 -8.81
CA LYS A 86 2.61 15.55 -9.52
C LYS A 86 1.84 14.42 -8.86
N ALA A 87 1.27 13.53 -9.67
CA ALA A 87 0.85 12.24 -9.16
C ALA A 87 2.09 11.55 -8.56
N SER A 88 2.01 11.18 -7.29
CA SER A 88 2.92 10.17 -6.77
C SER A 88 2.47 8.84 -7.39
N PRO A 89 3.40 8.01 -7.91
CA PRO A 89 3.03 6.65 -8.23
C PRO A 89 2.42 6.05 -6.95
N ALA A 90 1.18 5.60 -7.04
CA ALA A 90 0.61 4.80 -5.97
C ALA A 90 1.63 3.70 -5.68
N VAL A 91 1.97 3.48 -4.41
CA VAL A 91 2.60 2.20 -4.04
C VAL A 91 1.62 1.17 -4.59
N PRO A 92 1.99 0.35 -5.59
CA PRO A 92 1.05 -0.64 -6.09
C PRO A 92 0.63 -1.45 -4.87
N LYS A 93 -0.66 -1.40 -4.51
CA LYS A 93 -1.24 -2.38 -3.59
C LYS A 93 -0.73 -3.70 -4.14
N GLN A 94 0.06 -4.43 -3.32
CA GLN A 94 0.88 -5.56 -3.77
C GLN A 94 0.12 -6.34 -4.84
N PRO A 95 0.73 -6.65 -6.01
CA PRO A 95 0.02 -7.33 -7.07
C PRO A 95 -0.65 -8.54 -6.43
N GLN A 96 -2.00 -8.57 -6.49
CA GLN A 96 -2.78 -9.57 -5.79
C GLN A 96 -2.30 -10.92 -6.30
N LEU A 97 -1.46 -11.58 -5.50
CA LEU A 97 -0.87 -12.85 -5.90
C LEU A 97 -2.03 -13.80 -6.10
N ARG A 98 -1.99 -14.59 -7.17
CA ARG A 98 -3.02 -15.58 -7.47
C ARG A 98 -2.47 -16.98 -7.27
N CYS A 99 -3.33 -17.87 -6.79
CA CYS A 99 -3.02 -19.29 -6.80
C CYS A 99 -2.92 -19.78 -8.25
N VAL A 100 -1.82 -20.45 -8.63
CA VAL A 100 -1.64 -21.01 -9.98
C VAL A 100 -2.57 -22.18 -10.29
N LEU A 101 -3.22 -22.76 -9.26
CA LEU A 101 -4.15 -23.88 -9.41
C LEU A 101 -5.62 -23.44 -9.50
N CYS A 102 -6.08 -22.54 -8.62
CA CYS A 102 -7.49 -22.09 -8.64
C CYS A 102 -7.70 -20.66 -9.14
N SER A 103 -6.63 -19.93 -9.50
CA SER A 103 -6.67 -18.54 -9.95
C SER A 103 -7.24 -17.52 -8.94
N ARG A 104 -7.65 -17.95 -7.74
CA ARG A 104 -8.15 -17.06 -6.69
C ARG A 104 -7.04 -16.12 -6.20
N PRO A 105 -7.34 -14.82 -6.01
CA PRO A 105 -6.42 -13.83 -5.47
C PRO A 105 -6.15 -14.04 -3.98
N SER A 106 -5.10 -13.38 -3.48
CA SER A 106 -4.58 -13.53 -2.11
C SER A 106 -5.55 -13.13 -1.00
N ASP A 107 -6.56 -12.32 -1.31
CA ASP A 107 -7.64 -11.89 -0.41
C ASP A 107 -8.84 -12.86 -0.39
N GLU A 108 -8.93 -13.79 -1.35
CA GLU A 108 -9.98 -14.81 -1.42
C GLU A 108 -9.51 -16.21 -0.96
N VAL A 109 -8.25 -16.34 -0.54
CA VAL A 109 -7.68 -17.60 -0.05
C VAL A 109 -7.08 -17.45 1.34
N PRO A 110 -7.11 -18.51 2.18
CA PRO A 110 -6.61 -18.43 3.56
C PRO A 110 -5.12 -18.07 3.64
N LYS A 111 -4.29 -18.66 2.78
CA LYS A 111 -2.85 -18.42 2.70
C LYS A 111 -2.32 -18.82 1.33
N LEU A 112 -1.41 -18.02 0.77
CA LEU A 112 -0.62 -18.36 -0.41
C LEU A 112 0.80 -18.74 0.01
N VAL A 113 1.29 -19.85 -0.52
CA VAL A 113 2.67 -20.31 -0.36
C VAL A 113 3.42 -20.04 -1.66
N ARG A 114 4.54 -19.30 -1.59
CA ARG A 114 5.35 -18.93 -2.75
C ARG A 114 6.32 -20.06 -3.12
N GLY A 115 6.24 -20.53 -4.36
CA GLY A 115 7.21 -21.43 -4.98
C GLY A 115 7.92 -20.80 -6.17
N GLU A 116 8.84 -21.55 -6.76
CA GLU A 116 9.68 -21.11 -7.88
C GLU A 116 8.86 -20.73 -9.12
N GLN A 117 7.75 -21.44 -9.36
CA GLN A 117 6.89 -21.26 -10.54
C GLN A 117 5.61 -20.44 -10.25
N GLY A 118 5.46 -19.88 -9.05
CA GLY A 118 4.27 -19.10 -8.66
C GLY A 118 3.78 -19.40 -7.25
N CYS A 119 2.55 -18.97 -6.94
CA CYS A 119 1.95 -19.17 -5.62
C CYS A 119 0.88 -20.25 -5.66
N VAL A 120 0.76 -21.06 -4.61
CA VAL A 120 -0.34 -22.03 -4.45
C VAL A 120 -1.06 -21.74 -3.14
N CYS A 121 -2.40 -21.74 -3.13
CA CYS A 121 -3.15 -21.62 -1.89
C CYS A 121 -3.18 -22.93 -1.12
N THR A 122 -3.31 -22.85 0.21
CA THR A 122 -3.36 -24.01 1.11
C THR A 122 -4.41 -25.04 0.70
N ASP A 123 -5.61 -24.61 0.29
CA ASP A 123 -6.67 -25.54 -0.16
C ASP A 123 -6.24 -26.37 -1.38
N CYS A 124 -5.66 -25.71 -2.38
CA CYS A 124 -5.19 -26.39 -3.59
C CYS A 124 -3.97 -27.27 -3.31
N ALA A 125 -3.12 -26.88 -2.36
CA ALA A 125 -2.01 -27.73 -1.92
C ALA A 125 -2.51 -29.03 -1.29
N VAL A 126 -3.49 -28.95 -0.37
CA VAL A 126 -4.10 -30.12 0.28
C VAL A 126 -4.77 -31.04 -0.76
N GLN A 127 -5.52 -30.47 -1.70
CA GLN A 127 -6.14 -31.26 -2.78
C GLN A 127 -5.09 -31.96 -3.66
N ALA A 128 -4.02 -31.26 -4.03
CA ALA A 128 -2.94 -31.86 -4.81
C ALA A 128 -2.25 -33.02 -4.07
N ILE A 129 -1.98 -32.87 -2.77
CA ILE A 129 -1.44 -33.95 -1.92
C ILE A 129 -2.37 -35.16 -1.94
N ALA A 130 -3.67 -34.94 -1.69
CA ALA A 130 -4.67 -36.00 -1.64
C ALA A 130 -4.77 -36.75 -2.98
N MET A 131 -4.72 -36.04 -4.11
CA MET A 131 -4.72 -36.65 -5.44
C MET A 131 -3.47 -37.48 -5.71
N LEU A 132 -2.29 -36.99 -5.32
CA LEU A 132 -1.02 -37.70 -5.48
C LEU A 132 -0.95 -38.96 -4.60
N ALA A 133 -1.41 -38.87 -3.36
CA ALA A 133 -1.51 -40.01 -2.44
C ALA A 133 -2.45 -41.11 -2.99
N ALA A 134 -3.52 -40.71 -3.69
CA ALA A 134 -4.46 -41.64 -4.30
C ALA A 134 -3.95 -42.30 -5.61
N THR A 135 -3.00 -41.68 -6.32
CA THR A 135 -2.53 -42.15 -7.63
C THR A 135 -1.17 -42.85 -7.60
N THR A 136 -0.34 -42.58 -6.59
CA THR A 136 0.98 -43.20 -6.42
C THR A 136 1.29 -43.34 -4.93
N PRO A 137 0.88 -44.45 -4.28
CA PRO A 137 1.13 -44.66 -2.85
C PRO A 137 2.62 -44.89 -2.50
N ASP A 138 3.48 -45.13 -3.50
CA ASP A 138 4.87 -45.58 -3.30
C ASP A 138 5.94 -44.59 -3.82
N GLN A 139 5.56 -43.36 -4.22
CA GLN A 139 6.51 -42.32 -4.60
C GLN A 139 6.72 -41.30 -3.46
N PRO A 140 7.97 -40.98 -3.10
CA PRO A 140 8.23 -39.93 -2.13
C PRO A 140 7.78 -38.58 -2.71
N LEU A 141 6.80 -37.97 -2.05
CA LEU A 141 6.39 -36.60 -2.30
C LEU A 141 7.62 -35.69 -2.18
N SER A 142 7.82 -34.77 -3.13
CA SER A 142 8.98 -33.87 -3.13
C SER A 142 9.07 -33.09 -1.80
N TYR A 143 10.27 -32.62 -1.45
CA TYR A 143 10.56 -31.85 -0.22
C TYR A 143 9.57 -30.70 0.06
N TRP A 144 8.94 -30.15 -0.99
CA TRP A 144 7.89 -29.14 -0.91
C TRP A 144 6.59 -29.63 -0.24
N PHE A 145 6.20 -30.87 -0.51
CA PHE A 145 4.99 -31.47 0.04
C PHE A 145 5.18 -31.94 1.47
N GLN A 146 6.36 -32.50 1.82
CA GLN A 146 6.70 -32.87 3.21
C GLN A 146 6.59 -31.68 4.17
N ARG A 147 7.09 -30.51 3.74
CA ARG A 147 7.04 -29.30 4.57
C ARG A 147 5.62 -28.75 4.74
N LEU A 148 4.77 -28.89 3.72
CA LEU A 148 3.35 -28.50 3.81
C LEU A 148 2.54 -29.44 4.71
N THR A 149 2.82 -30.75 4.68
CA THR A 149 2.21 -31.71 5.60
C THR A 149 2.63 -31.44 7.05
N GLU A 150 3.92 -31.21 7.32
CA GLU A 150 4.42 -30.88 8.66
C GLU A 150 3.79 -29.59 9.22
N GLU A 151 3.62 -28.56 8.37
CA GLU A 151 3.02 -27.28 8.79
C GLU A 151 1.49 -27.42 9.01
N THR A 152 0.83 -28.33 8.29
CA THR A 152 -0.61 -28.64 8.46
C THR A 152 -0.86 -29.46 9.73
N GLU A 153 -0.03 -30.46 10.02
CA GLU A 153 -0.10 -31.28 11.24
C GLU A 153 0.14 -30.44 12.50
N ARG A 154 1.04 -29.45 12.41
CA ARG A 154 1.30 -28.52 13.51
C ARG A 154 0.11 -27.60 13.79
N MET A 155 -0.60 -27.14 12.76
CA MET A 155 -1.81 -26.33 12.93
C MET A 155 -2.98 -27.14 13.52
N GLN A 156 -3.12 -28.43 13.16
CA GLN A 156 -4.16 -29.30 13.72
C GLN A 156 -3.90 -29.69 15.19
N SER A 157 -2.66 -29.58 15.66
CA SER A 157 -2.27 -29.86 17.05
C SER A 157 -2.46 -28.66 18.00
N GLU A 158 -2.63 -27.45 17.47
CA GLU A 158 -2.84 -26.22 18.26
C GLU A 158 -4.34 -25.86 18.44
N GLU A 159 -5.26 -26.58 17.77
CA GLU A 159 -6.73 -26.42 17.90
C GLU A 159 -7.39 -27.53 18.76
N GLY A 160 -6.59 -28.33 19.49
CA GLY A 160 -7.05 -29.40 20.40
C GLY A 160 -7.04 -29.01 21.87
#